data_AF-A0A328EFS8-F1
#
_entry.id   AF-A0A328EFS8-F1
#
_cell.length_a   1.000
_cell.length_b   1.000
_cell.length_c   1.000
_cell.angle_alpha   90.00
_cell.angle_beta   90.00
_cell.angle_gamma   90.00
#
_symmetry.space_group_name_H-M   'P 1'
#
loop_
_entity.id
_entity.type
_entity.pdbx_description
1 polymer ?
#
loop_
_entity_poly.entity_id
_entity_poly.type
_entity_poly.pdbx_seq_one_letter_code
_entity_poly.pdbx_strand_id
1 'polypeptide(L)'
;MKKLIFLGVLLSSLLRGTASTYAASNFQKKLSCKVTENAVRVYLVQESETLKCQEYLTVINSYLKTAYQDLTQIMNNLNRGDDRSYRSSLYESKKKLFLKLASQKNMIQGAMEDFENELLSKSKLFLQNTLLKKQQGLQTAIIETEKELAQASGNTFNLEKTLSELTLKLEMINLLLTADSMDTFMKNFESYLTLFPLPEVGK
;
A
#
# COMPACT_ATOMS: atom_id res chain seq x y z
N MET A 1 35.60 21.17 -12.89
CA MET A 1 34.87 20.23 -13.76
C MET A 1 34.51 18.90 -13.10
N LYS A 2 35.42 18.20 -12.38
CA LYS A 2 35.11 16.89 -11.75
C LYS A 2 33.99 16.88 -10.69
N LYS A 3 33.81 17.96 -9.91
CA LYS A 3 32.76 18.05 -8.86
C LYS A 3 31.32 18.18 -9.40
N LEU A 4 31.13 18.77 -10.58
CA LEU A 4 29.81 18.96 -11.20
C LEU A 4 29.26 17.66 -11.81
N ILE A 5 30.13 16.81 -12.35
CA ILE A 5 29.76 15.51 -12.92
C ILE A 5 29.27 14.55 -11.81
N PHE A 6 29.93 14.55 -10.65
CA PHE A 6 29.51 13.74 -9.49
C PHE A 6 28.15 14.16 -8.92
N LEU A 7 27.80 15.45 -8.96
CA LEU A 7 26.47 15.92 -8.50
C LEU A 7 25.35 15.54 -9.47
N GLY A 8 25.60 15.56 -10.78
CA GLY A 8 24.65 15.08 -11.78
C GLY A 8 24.34 13.58 -11.64
N VAL A 9 25.34 12.78 -11.22
CA VAL A 9 25.17 11.35 -10.90
C VAL A 9 24.39 11.15 -9.59
N LEU A 10 24.60 12.00 -8.57
CA LEU A 10 23.82 11.98 -7.32
C LEU A 10 22.36 12.41 -7.52
N LEU A 11 22.11 13.45 -8.30
CA LEU A 11 20.74 13.88 -8.65
C LEU A 11 20.03 12.84 -9.52
N SER A 12 20.73 12.20 -10.46
CA SER A 12 20.15 11.12 -11.27
C SER A 12 19.96 9.81 -10.50
N SER A 13 20.74 9.52 -9.47
CA SER A 13 20.53 8.36 -8.58
C SER A 13 19.44 8.62 -7.52
N LEU A 14 19.33 9.83 -6.99
CA LEU A 14 18.14 10.28 -6.25
C LEU A 14 16.88 10.18 -7.13
N LEU A 15 17.00 10.54 -8.41
CA LEU A 15 15.91 10.40 -9.37
C LEU A 15 15.62 8.94 -9.77
N ARG A 16 16.61 8.04 -9.79
CA ARG A 16 16.39 6.60 -9.95
C ARG A 16 15.72 5.99 -8.72
N GLY A 17 16.02 6.49 -7.52
CA GLY A 17 15.23 6.23 -6.32
C GLY A 17 13.80 6.74 -6.41
N THR A 18 13.55 7.85 -7.13
CA THR A 18 12.18 8.32 -7.47
C THR A 18 11.59 7.68 -8.73
N ALA A 19 12.34 6.85 -9.46
CA ALA A 19 11.90 6.10 -10.64
C ALA A 19 11.48 4.66 -10.29
N SER A 20 11.60 4.27 -9.01
CA SER A 20 10.54 3.43 -8.44
C SER A 20 9.27 4.27 -8.50
N THR A 21 8.46 4.03 -9.53
CA THR A 21 7.09 4.54 -9.54
C THR A 21 6.40 3.89 -8.35
N TYR A 22 6.41 4.56 -7.21
CA TYR A 22 5.57 4.20 -6.07
C TYR A 22 4.15 4.07 -6.60
N ALA A 23 3.74 2.83 -6.79
CA ALA A 23 2.44 2.47 -7.28
C ALA A 23 1.59 2.24 -6.03
N ALA A 24 0.91 3.29 -5.61
CA ALA A 24 0.04 3.20 -4.44
C ALA A 24 -1.00 2.08 -4.65
N SER A 25 -1.18 1.25 -3.63
CA SER A 25 -2.25 0.24 -3.59
C SER A 25 -3.62 0.90 -3.76
N ASN A 26 -4.64 0.14 -4.16
CA ASN A 26 -5.99 0.70 -4.25
C ASN A 26 -6.51 1.12 -2.87
N PHE A 27 -6.08 0.42 -1.83
CA PHE A 27 -6.28 0.81 -0.44
C PHE A 27 -5.64 2.17 -0.13
N GLN A 28 -4.36 2.34 -0.44
CA GLN A 28 -3.62 3.59 -0.21
C GLN A 28 -4.23 4.81 -0.92
N LYS A 29 -4.85 4.63 -2.09
CA LYS A 29 -5.55 5.72 -2.80
C LYS A 29 -6.74 6.27 -2.02
N LYS A 30 -7.31 5.49 -1.11
CA LYS A 30 -8.47 5.89 -0.29
C LYS A 30 -8.05 6.67 0.96
N LEU A 31 -6.79 6.57 1.38
CA LEU A 31 -6.27 7.17 2.61
C LEU A 31 -6.26 8.71 2.55
N SER A 32 -6.49 9.31 3.72
CA SER A 32 -6.42 10.75 3.94
C SER A 32 -5.24 11.08 4.84
N CYS A 33 -4.64 12.25 4.65
CA CYS A 33 -3.43 12.68 5.34
C CYS A 33 -3.59 14.08 5.94
N LYS A 34 -2.96 14.28 7.11
CA LYS A 34 -2.57 15.60 7.64
C LYS A 34 -1.06 15.71 7.56
N VAL A 35 -0.56 16.59 6.69
CA VAL A 35 0.87 16.77 6.44
C VAL A 35 1.34 18.06 7.09
N THR A 36 2.39 17.96 7.88
CA THR A 36 3.12 19.11 8.44
C THR A 36 4.54 19.11 7.90
N GLU A 37 5.37 20.09 8.29
CA GLU A 37 6.76 20.15 7.83
C GLU A 37 7.57 18.88 8.18
N ASN A 38 7.31 18.30 9.36
CA ASN A 38 8.14 17.23 9.93
C ASN A 38 7.35 15.96 10.28
N ALA A 39 6.06 15.89 9.99
CA ALA A 39 5.24 14.72 10.30
C ALA A 39 4.09 14.55 9.30
N VAL A 40 3.70 13.29 9.10
CA VAL A 40 2.52 12.89 8.34
C VAL A 40 1.67 12.01 9.24
N ARG A 41 0.37 12.33 9.33
CA ARG A 41 -0.61 11.47 9.99
C ARG A 41 -1.60 10.95 8.96
N VAL A 42 -1.80 9.64 8.95
CA VAL A 42 -2.65 8.93 7.98
C VAL A 42 -3.95 8.50 8.63
N TYR A 43 -5.04 8.58 7.87
CA TYR A 43 -6.40 8.32 8.30
C TYR A 43 -7.14 7.44 7.29
N LEU A 44 -7.98 6.53 7.79
CA LEU A 44 -8.87 5.70 6.96
C LEU A 44 -10.02 6.51 6.36
N VAL A 45 -10.61 7.38 7.17
CA VAL A 45 -11.75 8.22 6.82
C VAL A 45 -11.27 9.67 6.77
N GLN A 46 -11.85 10.46 5.87
CA GLN A 46 -11.51 11.87 5.77
C GLN A 46 -12.09 12.62 6.97
N GLU A 47 -11.20 13.24 7.75
CA GLU A 47 -11.56 14.14 8.86
C GLU A 47 -11.44 15.61 8.42
N SER A 48 -12.01 16.52 9.22
CA SER A 48 -11.80 17.96 9.05
C SER A 48 -10.31 18.28 9.00
N GLU A 49 -9.89 19.17 8.09
CA GLU A 49 -8.49 19.54 7.87
C GLU A 49 -7.59 18.44 7.28
N THR A 50 -8.16 17.36 6.74
CA THR A 50 -7.40 16.33 6.00
C THR A 50 -7.73 16.35 4.51
N LEU A 51 -6.74 16.00 3.70
CA LEU A 51 -6.86 15.84 2.24
C LEU A 51 -6.45 14.43 1.84
N LYS A 52 -6.75 13.99 0.62
CA LYS A 52 -6.27 12.68 0.18
C LYS A 52 -4.74 12.69 0.12
N CYS A 53 -4.11 11.63 0.62
CA CYS A 53 -2.65 11.54 0.58
C CYS A 53 -2.11 11.64 -0.87
N GLN A 54 -2.88 11.11 -1.83
CA GLN A 54 -2.59 11.22 -3.27
C GLN A 54 -2.63 12.67 -3.80
N GLU A 55 -3.45 13.55 -3.23
CA GLU A 55 -3.50 14.95 -3.64
C GLU A 55 -2.20 15.67 -3.24
N TYR A 56 -1.70 15.44 -2.01
CA TYR A 56 -0.39 15.94 -1.60
C TYR A 56 0.73 15.44 -2.52
N LEU A 57 0.75 14.13 -2.81
CA LEU A 57 1.76 13.55 -3.71
C LEU A 57 1.69 14.14 -5.11
N THR A 58 0.49 14.39 -5.64
CA THR A 58 0.29 15.01 -6.95
C THR A 58 0.89 16.43 -6.98
N VAL A 59 0.57 17.24 -5.97
CA VAL A 59 1.10 18.60 -5.84
C VAL A 59 2.63 18.60 -5.69
N ILE A 60 3.17 17.75 -4.80
CA ILE A 60 4.62 17.64 -4.59
C ILE A 60 5.33 17.18 -5.86
N ASN A 61 4.79 16.20 -6.59
CA ASN A 61 5.37 15.72 -7.85
C ASN A 61 5.42 16.85 -8.91
N SER A 62 4.40 17.70 -8.97
CA SER A 62 4.40 18.87 -9.85
C SER A 62 5.54 19.84 -9.48
N TYR A 63 5.68 20.19 -8.20
CA TYR A 63 6.77 21.07 -7.74
C TYR A 63 8.16 20.45 -7.93
N LEU A 64 8.32 19.14 -7.72
CA LEU A 64 9.56 18.42 -7.98
C LEU A 64 9.95 18.49 -9.46
N LYS A 65 8.98 18.32 -10.37
CA LYS A 65 9.21 18.43 -11.81
C LYS A 65 9.72 19.82 -12.18
N THR A 66 9.07 20.87 -11.68
CA THR A 66 9.50 22.26 -11.91
C THR A 66 10.88 22.53 -11.32
N ALA A 67 11.13 22.13 -10.07
CA ALA A 67 12.42 22.33 -9.40
C ALA A 67 13.57 21.59 -10.13
N TYR A 68 13.29 20.41 -10.68
CA TYR A 68 14.26 19.66 -11.49
C TYR A 68 14.61 20.38 -12.81
N GLN A 69 13.59 20.91 -13.50
CA GLN A 69 13.78 21.70 -14.72
C GLN A 69 14.61 22.96 -14.45
N ASP A 70 14.29 23.69 -13.38
CA ASP A 70 15.04 24.86 -12.91
C ASP A 70 16.52 24.51 -12.67
N LEU A 71 16.77 23.44 -11.89
CA LEU A 71 18.13 23.00 -11.57
C LEU A 71 18.93 22.65 -12.83
N THR A 72 18.29 21.97 -13.78
CA THR A 72 18.92 21.60 -15.06
C THR A 72 19.29 22.85 -15.88
N GLN A 73 18.38 23.83 -15.97
CA GLN A 73 18.63 25.07 -16.67
C GLN A 73 19.76 25.88 -16.02
N ILE A 74 19.77 26.00 -14.68
CA ILE A 74 20.84 26.70 -13.95
C ILE A 74 22.18 26.02 -14.19
N MET A 75 22.21 24.69 -14.17
CA MET A 75 23.42 23.92 -14.42
C MET A 75 23.95 24.13 -15.85
N ASN A 76 23.06 24.21 -16.85
CA ASN A 76 23.43 24.54 -18.23
C ASN A 76 24.04 25.94 -18.35
N ASN A 77 23.47 26.94 -17.67
CA ASN A 77 24.01 28.30 -17.65
C ASN A 77 25.38 28.36 -16.96
N LEU A 78 25.56 27.63 -15.84
CA LEU A 78 26.85 27.50 -15.17
C LEU A 78 27.92 26.88 -16.07
N ASN A 79 27.56 25.85 -16.85
CA ASN A 79 28.47 25.20 -17.79
C ASN A 79 28.90 26.14 -18.93
N ARG A 80 28.03 27.08 -19.33
CA ARG A 80 28.37 28.15 -20.30
C ARG A 80 29.24 29.25 -19.71
N GLY A 81 29.37 29.31 -18.38
CA GLY A 81 30.12 30.34 -17.68
C GLY A 81 29.33 31.61 -17.36
N ASP A 82 28.02 31.59 -17.56
CA ASP A 82 27.13 32.74 -17.33
C ASP A 82 27.03 33.04 -15.82
N ASP A 83 27.35 34.28 -15.42
CA ASP A 83 27.21 34.84 -14.06
C ASP A 83 27.41 33.80 -12.93
N ARG A 84 28.63 33.26 -12.87
CA ARG A 84 28.93 32.08 -12.05
C ARG A 84 28.54 32.25 -10.58
N SER A 85 28.79 33.42 -9.99
CA SER A 85 28.51 33.67 -8.57
C SER A 85 27.01 33.60 -8.28
N TYR A 86 26.21 34.36 -9.04
CA TYR A 86 24.75 34.36 -8.91
C TYR A 86 24.16 32.98 -9.17
N ARG A 87 24.58 32.32 -10.27
CA ARG A 87 24.03 31.02 -10.67
C ARG A 87 24.39 29.91 -9.68
N SER A 88 25.57 29.94 -9.07
CA SER A 88 25.94 28.98 -8.01
C SER A 88 25.09 29.15 -6.76
N SER A 89 24.82 30.38 -6.34
CA SER A 89 23.93 30.66 -5.19
C SER A 89 22.49 30.20 -5.48
N LEU A 90 21.98 30.53 -6.67
CA LEU A 90 20.65 30.13 -7.12
C LEU A 90 20.51 28.59 -7.19
N TYR A 91 21.54 27.90 -7.68
CA TYR A 91 21.59 26.44 -7.73
C TYR A 91 21.43 25.81 -6.34
N GLU A 92 22.22 26.25 -5.36
CA GLU A 92 22.15 25.68 -4.00
C GLU A 92 20.81 25.97 -3.32
N SER A 93 20.22 27.14 -3.54
CA SER A 93 18.87 27.45 -3.04
C SER A 93 17.80 26.52 -3.64
N LYS A 94 17.82 26.30 -4.96
CA LYS A 94 16.86 25.43 -5.65
C LYS A 94 17.06 23.97 -5.29
N LYS A 95 18.30 23.55 -5.08
CA LYS A 95 18.66 22.19 -4.64
C LYS A 95 18.12 21.90 -3.25
N LYS A 96 18.23 22.85 -2.31
CA LYS A 96 17.62 22.72 -0.97
C LYS A 96 16.11 22.53 -1.05
N LEU A 97 15.42 23.31 -1.89
CA LEU A 97 13.98 23.15 -2.11
C LEU A 97 13.63 21.76 -2.69
N PHE A 98 14.36 21.33 -3.72
CA PHE A 98 14.16 20.01 -4.33
C PHE A 98 14.30 18.88 -3.29
N LEU A 99 15.35 18.92 -2.48
CA LEU A 99 15.57 17.93 -1.42
C LEU A 99 14.48 17.96 -0.35
N LYS A 100 14.00 19.15 0.04
CA LYS A 100 12.87 19.29 0.98
C LYS A 100 11.60 18.63 0.42
N LEU A 101 11.25 18.91 -0.84
CA LEU A 101 10.09 18.33 -1.51
C LEU A 101 10.22 16.80 -1.64
N ALA A 102 11.40 16.30 -2.01
CA ALA A 102 11.67 14.87 -2.11
C ALA A 102 11.54 14.17 -0.76
N SER A 103 12.05 14.80 0.31
CA SER A 103 11.88 14.30 1.68
C SER A 103 10.41 14.23 2.08
N GLN A 104 9.62 15.29 1.83
CA GLN A 104 8.19 15.30 2.15
C GLN A 104 7.42 14.23 1.38
N LYS A 105 7.73 14.02 0.09
CA LYS A 105 7.17 12.92 -0.71
C LYS A 105 7.44 11.56 -0.04
N ASN A 106 8.70 11.30 0.31
CA ASN A 106 9.10 10.03 0.93
C ASN A 106 8.43 9.83 2.29
N MET A 107 8.29 10.88 3.09
CA MET A 107 7.58 10.81 4.37
C MET A 107 6.11 10.44 4.21
N ILE A 108 5.41 11.01 3.22
CA ILE A 108 4.01 10.66 2.96
C ILE A 108 3.90 9.21 2.49
N GLN A 109 4.74 8.79 1.55
CA GLN A 109 4.73 7.43 1.02
C GLN A 109 5.04 6.39 2.10
N GLY A 110 6.07 6.64 2.92
CA GLY A 110 6.43 5.78 4.04
C GLY A 110 5.32 5.70 5.08
N ALA A 111 4.73 6.84 5.48
CA ALA A 111 3.63 6.82 6.43
C ALA A 111 2.40 6.06 5.92
N MET A 112 2.10 6.13 4.61
CA MET A 112 1.01 5.35 4.00
C MET A 112 1.31 3.84 3.98
N GLU A 113 2.56 3.46 3.69
CA GLU A 113 3.02 2.07 3.68
C GLU A 113 3.01 1.48 5.10
N ASP A 114 3.60 2.19 6.07
CA ASP A 114 3.60 1.80 7.48
C ASP A 114 2.17 1.62 8.00
N PHE A 115 1.28 2.55 7.67
CA PHE A 115 -0.13 2.49 8.05
C PHE A 115 -0.83 1.25 7.47
N GLU A 116 -0.67 0.98 6.17
CA GLU A 116 -1.27 -0.18 5.52
C GLU A 116 -0.76 -1.49 6.13
N ASN A 117 0.56 -1.61 6.31
CA ASN A 117 1.20 -2.79 6.88
C ASN A 117 0.76 -3.05 8.32
N GLU A 118 0.71 -2.00 9.15
CA GLU A 118 0.26 -2.11 10.54
C GLU A 118 -1.21 -2.51 10.60
N LEU A 119 -2.06 -1.91 9.77
CA LEU A 119 -3.48 -2.24 9.72
C LEU A 119 -3.71 -3.69 9.28
N LEU A 120 -3.02 -4.15 8.24
CA LEU A 120 -3.10 -5.53 7.77
C LEU A 120 -2.69 -6.50 8.88
N SER A 121 -1.54 -6.26 9.52
CA SER A 121 -1.04 -7.08 10.63
C SER A 121 -2.05 -7.17 11.78
N LYS A 122 -2.57 -6.02 12.22
CA LYS A 122 -3.57 -5.97 13.29
C LYS A 122 -4.89 -6.65 12.92
N SER A 123 -5.34 -6.47 11.67
CA SER A 123 -6.57 -7.12 11.18
C SER A 123 -6.43 -8.64 11.12
N LYS A 124 -5.28 -9.15 10.66
CA LYS A 124 -4.96 -10.58 10.66
C LYS A 124 -4.91 -11.13 12.08
N LEU A 125 -4.22 -10.46 13.01
CA LEU A 125 -4.15 -10.85 14.42
C LEU A 125 -5.53 -10.89 15.08
N PHE A 126 -6.37 -9.88 14.82
CA PHE A 126 -7.73 -9.81 15.36
C PHE A 126 -8.59 -11.02 14.94
N LEU A 127 -8.46 -11.46 13.69
CA LEU A 127 -9.25 -12.60 13.16
C LEU A 127 -8.59 -13.96 13.40
N GLN A 128 -7.29 -14.01 13.70
CA GLN A 128 -6.46 -15.23 13.64
C GLN A 128 -7.06 -16.39 14.45
N ASN A 129 -7.34 -16.18 15.73
CA ASN A 129 -7.84 -17.26 16.60
C ASN A 129 -9.20 -17.81 16.11
N THR A 130 -10.10 -16.91 15.69
CA THR A 130 -11.42 -17.28 15.17
C THR A 130 -11.29 -18.06 13.87
N LEU A 131 -10.42 -17.62 12.96
CA LEU A 131 -10.18 -18.27 11.68
C LEU A 131 -9.53 -19.64 11.86
N LEU A 132 -8.52 -19.78 12.72
CA LEU A 132 -7.86 -21.06 13.00
C LEU A 132 -8.83 -22.08 13.61
N LYS A 133 -9.69 -21.66 14.55
CA LYS A 133 -10.72 -22.54 15.13
C LYS A 133 -11.71 -23.02 14.06
N LYS A 134 -12.15 -22.11 13.18
CA LYS A 134 -13.04 -22.47 12.06
C LYS A 134 -12.34 -23.39 11.05
N GLN A 135 -11.06 -23.13 10.76
CA GLN A 135 -10.24 -23.96 9.87
C GLN A 135 -10.18 -25.41 10.37
N GLN A 136 -9.88 -25.61 11.65
CA GLN A 136 -9.84 -26.94 12.26
C GLN A 136 -11.21 -27.63 12.20
N GLY A 137 -12.29 -26.92 12.55
CA GLY A 137 -13.65 -27.47 12.48
C GLY A 137 -14.06 -27.89 11.06
N LEU A 138 -13.69 -27.09 10.05
CA LEU A 138 -13.95 -27.43 8.65
C LEU A 138 -13.11 -28.63 8.19
N GLN A 139 -11.84 -28.72 8.59
CA GLN A 139 -10.99 -29.87 8.28
C GLN A 139 -11.58 -31.17 8.84
N THR A 140 -12.06 -31.15 10.08
CA THR A 140 -12.75 -32.31 10.67
C THR A 140 -14.01 -32.67 9.88
N ALA A 141 -14.87 -31.70 9.59
CA ALA A 141 -16.11 -31.94 8.84
C ALA A 141 -15.87 -32.47 7.41
N ILE A 142 -14.80 -32.00 6.75
CA ILE A 142 -14.36 -32.50 5.44
C ILE A 142 -13.98 -33.98 5.54
N ILE A 143 -13.12 -34.34 6.50
CA ILE A 143 -12.67 -35.74 6.70
C ILE A 143 -13.86 -36.66 7.00
N GLU A 144 -14.81 -36.21 7.82
CA GLU A 144 -16.03 -36.95 8.12
C GLU A 144 -16.90 -37.15 6.87
N THR A 145 -17.12 -36.09 6.09
CA THR A 145 -17.91 -36.14 4.85
C THR A 145 -17.25 -37.04 3.80
N GLU A 146 -15.92 -36.99 3.64
CA GLU A 146 -15.17 -37.87 2.74
C GLU A 146 -15.31 -39.35 3.15
N LYS A 147 -15.29 -39.63 4.45
CA LYS A 147 -15.49 -40.99 4.98
C LYS A 147 -16.92 -41.49 4.71
N GLU A 148 -17.93 -40.65 4.91
CA GLU A 148 -19.32 -41.00 4.59
C GLU A 148 -19.51 -41.24 3.10
N LEU A 149 -18.91 -40.40 2.25
CA LEU A 149 -18.94 -40.55 0.80
C LEU A 149 -18.33 -41.90 0.36
N ALA A 150 -17.20 -42.28 0.94
CA ALA A 150 -16.54 -43.56 0.64
C ALA A 150 -17.35 -44.79 1.09
N GLN A 151 -18.26 -44.63 2.06
CA GLN A 151 -19.10 -45.69 2.60
C GLN A 151 -20.52 -45.70 2.01
N ALA A 152 -20.89 -44.70 1.21
CA ALA A 152 -22.21 -44.56 0.65
C ALA A 152 -22.47 -45.58 -0.47
N SER A 153 -23.59 -46.30 -0.39
CA SER A 153 -24.03 -47.29 -1.38
C SER A 153 -25.17 -46.79 -2.28
N GLY A 154 -25.42 -45.48 -2.32
CA GLY A 154 -26.53 -44.84 -3.02
C GLY A 154 -26.18 -43.47 -3.60
N ASN A 155 -27.18 -42.60 -3.80
CA ASN A 155 -26.98 -41.26 -4.36
C ASN A 155 -26.11 -40.39 -3.43
N THR A 156 -24.93 -39.99 -3.90
CA THR A 156 -23.93 -39.19 -3.19
C THR A 156 -24.02 -37.68 -3.44
N PHE A 157 -24.92 -37.23 -4.32
CA PHE A 157 -24.96 -35.84 -4.80
C PHE A 157 -24.96 -34.79 -3.67
N ASN A 158 -25.74 -35.02 -2.61
CA ASN A 158 -25.81 -34.09 -1.47
C ASN A 158 -24.51 -34.06 -0.66
N LEU A 159 -23.82 -35.21 -0.52
CA LEU A 159 -22.54 -35.29 0.17
C LEU A 159 -21.43 -34.61 -0.64
N GLU A 160 -21.40 -34.81 -1.97
CA GLU A 160 -20.46 -34.12 -2.87
C GLU A 160 -20.66 -32.61 -2.85
N LYS A 161 -21.91 -32.16 -2.87
CA LYS A 161 -22.24 -30.74 -2.73
C LYS A 161 -21.77 -30.18 -1.38
N THR A 162 -22.03 -30.90 -0.29
CA THR A 162 -21.58 -30.50 1.06
C THR A 162 -20.07 -30.42 1.14
N LEU A 163 -19.35 -31.41 0.62
CA LEU A 163 -17.90 -31.45 0.57
C LEU A 163 -17.33 -30.26 -0.23
N SER A 164 -17.94 -29.93 -1.37
CA SER A 164 -17.57 -28.77 -2.18
C SER A 164 -17.74 -27.46 -1.39
N GLU A 165 -18.88 -27.28 -0.71
CA GLU A 165 -19.13 -26.09 0.11
C GLU A 165 -18.16 -25.96 1.29
N LEU A 166 -17.85 -27.06 1.98
CA LEU A 166 -16.88 -27.09 3.08
C LEU A 166 -15.46 -26.76 2.58
N THR A 167 -15.06 -27.30 1.44
CA THR A 167 -13.75 -27.04 0.82
C THR A 167 -13.61 -25.58 0.42
N LEU A 168 -14.63 -25.00 -0.21
CA LEU A 168 -14.66 -23.57 -0.57
C LEU A 168 -14.52 -22.68 0.68
N LYS A 169 -15.23 -23.02 1.75
CA LYS A 169 -15.12 -22.32 3.04
C LYS A 169 -13.72 -22.41 3.63
N LEU A 170 -13.07 -23.57 3.56
CA LEU A 170 -11.71 -23.77 4.06
C LEU A 170 -10.69 -22.98 3.23
N GLU A 171 -10.80 -23.01 1.91
CA GLU A 171 -9.97 -22.24 0.99
C GLU A 171 -10.04 -20.74 1.30
N MET A 172 -11.25 -20.21 1.51
CA MET A 172 -11.44 -18.80 1.84
C MET A 172 -10.76 -18.40 3.14
N ILE A 173 -10.81 -19.25 4.17
CA ILE A 173 -10.08 -19.01 5.43
C ILE A 173 -8.57 -18.98 5.18
N ASN A 174 -8.05 -19.90 4.37
CA ASN A 174 -6.62 -19.93 4.04
C ASN A 174 -6.20 -18.64 3.31
N LEU A 175 -6.97 -18.20 2.32
CA LEU A 175 -6.73 -16.96 1.57
C LEU A 175 -6.72 -15.71 2.48
N LEU A 176 -7.54 -15.68 3.53
CA LEU A 176 -7.50 -14.61 4.52
C LEU A 176 -6.25 -14.65 5.40
N LEU A 177 -5.85 -15.84 5.87
CA LEU A 177 -4.67 -16.00 6.72
C LEU A 177 -3.36 -15.72 5.97
N THR A 178 -3.31 -16.01 4.67
CA THR A 178 -2.11 -15.84 3.83
C THR A 178 -2.05 -14.51 3.09
N ALA A 179 -3.09 -13.66 3.17
CA ALA A 179 -3.08 -12.35 2.52
C ALA A 179 -1.84 -11.52 2.92
N ASP A 180 -1.19 -10.95 1.91
CA ASP A 180 0.08 -10.22 1.98
C ASP A 180 -0.07 -8.70 1.82
N SER A 181 -1.26 -8.25 1.46
CA SER A 181 -1.60 -6.86 1.15
C SER A 181 -3.01 -6.54 1.63
N MET A 182 -3.28 -5.27 1.94
CA MET A 182 -4.59 -4.88 2.44
C MET A 182 -5.67 -4.99 1.37
N ASP A 183 -5.34 -4.74 0.11
CA ASP A 183 -6.25 -4.95 -1.03
C ASP A 183 -6.72 -6.42 -1.12
N THR A 184 -5.77 -7.36 -1.06
CA THR A 184 -6.09 -8.81 -1.09
C THR A 184 -6.87 -9.23 0.14
N PHE A 185 -6.46 -8.75 1.32
CA PHE A 185 -7.15 -9.05 2.57
C PHE A 185 -8.61 -8.56 2.55
N MET A 186 -8.87 -7.32 2.14
CA MET A 186 -10.22 -6.76 2.06
C MET A 186 -11.11 -7.53 1.07
N LYS A 187 -10.60 -7.84 -0.12
CA LYS A 187 -11.33 -8.63 -1.13
C LYS A 187 -11.70 -10.02 -0.60
N ASN A 188 -10.75 -10.70 0.04
CA ASN A 188 -10.97 -12.02 0.63
C ASN A 188 -11.94 -11.93 1.81
N PHE A 189 -11.88 -10.84 2.59
CA PHE A 189 -12.78 -10.61 3.72
C PHE A 189 -14.22 -10.38 3.28
N GLU A 190 -14.45 -9.57 2.23
CA GLU A 190 -15.77 -9.42 1.61
C GLU A 190 -16.34 -10.76 1.13
N SER A 191 -15.50 -11.57 0.47
CA SER A 191 -15.89 -12.90 0.01
C SER A 191 -16.20 -13.85 1.18
N TYR A 192 -15.39 -13.79 2.25
CA TYR A 192 -15.60 -14.55 3.48
C TYR A 192 -16.95 -14.25 4.12
N LEU A 193 -17.36 -12.98 4.18
CA LEU A 193 -18.65 -12.60 4.76
C LEU A 193 -19.86 -13.16 4.00
N THR A 194 -19.71 -13.50 2.72
CA THR A 194 -20.78 -14.19 1.95
C THR A 194 -20.91 -15.67 2.34
N LEU A 195 -19.80 -16.31 2.72
CA LEU A 195 -19.76 -17.72 3.14
C LEU A 195 -20.03 -17.91 4.65
N PHE A 196 -19.77 -16.87 5.44
CA PHE A 196 -19.96 -16.80 6.88
C PHE A 196 -20.69 -15.50 7.24
N PRO A 197 -22.00 -15.40 6.92
CA PRO A 197 -22.77 -14.20 7.20
C PRO A 197 -22.76 -13.88 8.69
N LEU A 198 -22.65 -12.58 8.99
CA LEU A 198 -22.79 -12.09 10.35
C LEU A 198 -24.21 -12.39 10.85
N PRO A 199 -24.39 -12.69 12.15
CA PRO A 199 -25.71 -12.81 12.73
C PRO A 199 -26.50 -11.53 12.43
N GLU A 200 -27.78 -11.66 12.05
CA GLU A 200 -28.65 -10.51 11.93
C GLU A 200 -28.71 -9.82 13.31
N VAL A 201 -28.16 -8.60 13.39
CA VAL A 201 -28.33 -7.76 14.57
C VAL A 201 -29.76 -7.26 14.50
N GLY A 202 -30.60 -7.76 15.40
CA GLY A 202 -32.03 -7.47 15.44
C GLY A 202 -32.34 -5.99 15.28
N LYS A 203 -33.27 -5.69 14.36
CA LYS A 203 -33.95 -4.40 14.28
C LYS A 203 -34.85 -4.20 15.51
#